data_AF-A0A1J5GQT8-F1
#
_entry.id   AF-A0A1J5GQT8-F1
#
_cell.length_a   1.000
_cell.length_b   1.000
_cell.length_c   1.000
_cell.angle_alpha   90.00
_cell.angle_beta   90.00
_cell.angle_gamma   90.00
#
_symmetry.space_group_name_H-M   'P 1'
#
loop_
_entity.id
_entity.type
_entity.pdbx_description
1 polymer ?
#
loop_
_entity_poly.entity_id
_entity_poly.type
_entity_poly.pdbx_seq_one_letter_code
_entity_poly.pdbx_strand_id
1 'polypeptide(L)'
;MLELYNTLLYEPIFNLLVYLYNTIAFHDIGIAIVIITVIIKLILYPLSVKSIKAQKALQDLQPKMEAIKKKYKGQAEVLGREMMKLYKENKISPASSCLPLLIQMPFLIAVYHVFRNGFKPETLDLLYPFVSSPGSINPIAFGLIDFSEKNIIIAILAGAAQFWTSKMLITKRQPNISGAKDEGMASMMNKQMLYFMPAITIFIGISLPGGLTFYWFLTTLLTAFQQLYILKKHEGSNGPIVVPADVKNASAEEIKLLNKKNEDQQ
;
A
#
# COMPACT_ATOMS: atom_id res chain seq x y z
N MET A 1 -10.01 20.18 11.88
CA MET A 1 -9.31 19.07 11.18
C MET A 1 -8.92 17.96 12.16
N LEU A 2 -8.30 18.28 13.31
CA LEU A 2 -7.96 17.29 14.36
C LEU A 2 -9.18 16.59 14.97
N GLU A 3 -10.27 17.31 15.26
CA GLU A 3 -11.49 16.70 15.83
C GLU A 3 -12.17 15.72 14.87
N LEU A 4 -12.24 16.07 13.58
CA LEU A 4 -12.80 15.20 12.54
C LEU A 4 -11.97 13.91 12.40
N TYR A 5 -10.64 14.02 12.42
CA TYR A 5 -9.74 12.86 12.42
C TYR A 5 -9.93 11.99 13.67
N ASN A 6 -10.06 12.61 14.84
CA ASN A 6 -10.24 11.87 16.08
C ASN A 6 -11.55 11.07 16.07
N THR A 7 -12.66 11.74 15.73
CA THR A 7 -14.00 11.15 15.75
C THR A 7 -14.17 10.07 14.66
N LEU A 8 -13.59 10.27 13.47
CA LEU A 8 -13.80 9.35 12.34
C LEU A 8 -12.81 8.18 12.26
N LEU A 9 -11.59 8.35 12.78
CA LEU A 9 -10.55 7.33 12.67
C LEU A 9 -10.03 6.88 14.02
N TYR A 10 -9.53 7.79 14.85
CA TYR A 10 -8.85 7.40 16.09
C TYR A 10 -9.79 6.73 17.10
N GLU A 11 -10.91 7.37 17.46
CA GLU A 11 -11.85 6.85 18.45
C GLU A 11 -12.47 5.52 18.01
N PRO A 12 -12.95 5.34 16.76
CA PRO A 12 -13.46 4.04 16.32
C PRO A 12 -12.40 2.94 16.35
N ILE A 13 -11.17 3.23 15.93
CA ILE A 13 -10.07 2.25 15.94
C ILE A 13 -9.68 1.89 17.37
N PHE A 14 -9.59 2.87 18.26
CA PHE A 14 -9.30 2.66 19.68
C PHE A 14 -10.39 1.82 20.36
N ASN A 15 -11.65 2.21 20.19
CA ASN A 15 -12.79 1.49 20.76
C ASN A 15 -12.90 0.06 20.23
N LEU A 16 -12.69 -0.13 18.93
CA LEU A 16 -12.64 -1.47 18.34
C LEU A 16 -11.50 -2.29 18.93
N LEU A 17 -10.30 -1.72 19.11
CA LEU A 17 -9.18 -2.43 19.72
C LEU A 17 -9.51 -2.87 21.15
N VAL A 18 -10.05 -1.98 21.99
CA VAL A 18 -10.41 -2.28 23.38
C VAL A 18 -11.54 -3.30 23.45
N TYR A 19 -12.54 -3.18 22.59
CA TYR A 19 -13.61 -4.16 22.46
C TYR A 19 -13.06 -5.55 22.12
N LEU A 20 -12.15 -5.65 21.13
CA LEU A 20 -11.51 -6.91 20.75
C LEU A 20 -10.65 -7.48 21.88
N TYR A 21 -9.89 -6.62 22.57
CA TYR A 21 -9.06 -6.96 23.73
C TYR A 21 -9.87 -7.66 24.83
N ASN A 22 -11.04 -7.11 25.16
CA ASN A 22 -11.92 -7.61 26.22
C ASN A 22 -12.69 -8.89 25.84
N THR A 23 -12.99 -9.08 24.56
CA THR A 23 -13.94 -10.13 24.12
C THR A 23 -13.26 -11.37 23.60
N ILE A 24 -12.54 -11.25 22.48
CA ILE A 24 -12.05 -12.40 21.70
C ILE A 24 -10.52 -12.52 21.67
N ALA A 25 -9.81 -11.51 22.16
CA ALA A 25 -8.35 -11.51 22.22
C ALA A 25 -7.80 -11.98 23.57
N PHE A 26 -8.64 -12.50 24.48
CA PHE A 26 -8.21 -13.06 25.76
C PHE A 26 -7.34 -12.11 26.61
N HIS A 27 -7.60 -10.79 26.54
CA HIS A 27 -6.76 -9.76 27.19
C HIS A 27 -5.29 -9.78 26.72
N ASP A 28 -5.04 -10.25 25.49
CA ASP A 28 -3.74 -10.18 24.83
C ASP A 28 -3.75 -9.10 23.75
N ILE A 29 -2.91 -8.08 23.93
CA ILE A 29 -2.82 -6.95 23.00
C ILE A 29 -2.30 -7.36 21.62
N GLY A 30 -1.44 -8.39 21.55
CA GLY A 30 -0.92 -8.93 20.30
C GLY A 30 -2.01 -9.55 19.45
N ILE A 31 -2.86 -10.39 20.07
CA ILE A 31 -4.01 -10.99 19.40
C ILE A 31 -5.01 -9.91 18.95
N ALA A 32 -5.28 -8.91 19.81
CA ALA A 32 -6.17 -7.79 19.47
C ALA A 32 -5.66 -7.03 18.23
N ILE A 33 -4.35 -6.77 18.15
CA ILE A 33 -3.70 -6.14 16.97
C ILE A 33 -3.85 -7.00 15.72
N VAL A 34 -3.66 -8.32 15.83
CA VAL A 34 -3.80 -9.21 14.68
C VAL A 34 -5.21 -9.10 14.11
N ILE A 35 -6.22 -9.19 14.97
CA ILE A 35 -7.62 -9.20 14.56
C ILE A 35 -8.01 -7.85 13.95
N ILE A 36 -7.70 -6.72 14.61
CA ILE A 36 -8.05 -5.40 14.08
C ILE A 36 -7.37 -5.13 12.73
N THR A 37 -6.13 -5.58 12.55
CA THR A 37 -5.40 -5.43 11.28
C THR A 37 -6.08 -6.20 10.16
N VAL A 38 -6.54 -7.43 10.43
CA VAL A 38 -7.30 -8.23 9.47
C VAL A 38 -8.62 -7.56 9.13
N ILE A 39 -9.36 -7.05 10.12
CA ILE A 39 -10.63 -6.33 9.90
C ILE A 39 -10.42 -5.10 9.00
N ILE A 40 -9.43 -4.26 9.32
CA ILE A 40 -9.10 -3.08 8.51
C ILE A 40 -8.73 -3.50 7.08
N LYS A 41 -7.93 -4.56 6.92
CA LYS A 41 -7.57 -5.09 5.59
C LYS A 41 -8.77 -5.60 4.80
N LEU A 42 -9.74 -6.23 5.45
CA LEU A 42 -10.97 -6.68 4.79
C LEU A 42 -11.83 -5.50 4.35
N ILE A 43 -11.98 -4.48 5.18
CA ILE A 43 -12.70 -3.24 4.84
C ILE A 43 -12.03 -2.54 3.65
N LEU A 44 -10.70 -2.46 3.65
CA LEU A 44 -9.92 -1.81 2.59
C LEU A 44 -9.65 -2.72 1.38
N TYR A 45 -10.07 -3.98 1.41
CA TYR A 45 -9.79 -4.97 0.38
C TYR A 45 -10.10 -4.49 -1.05
N PRO A 46 -11.31 -3.97 -1.38
CA PRO A 46 -11.63 -3.56 -2.75
C PRO A 46 -10.72 -2.43 -3.25
N LEU A 47 -10.33 -1.52 -2.36
CA LEU A 47 -9.43 -0.42 -2.67
C LEU A 47 -7.99 -0.93 -2.87
N SER A 48 -7.52 -1.83 -2.01
CA SER A 48 -6.22 -2.48 -2.15
C SER A 48 -6.11 -3.28 -3.45
N VAL A 49 -7.18 -4.00 -3.87
CA VAL A 49 -7.21 -4.69 -5.18
C VAL A 49 -7.02 -3.71 -6.33
N LYS A 50 -7.75 -2.58 -6.34
CA LYS A 50 -7.61 -1.55 -7.38
C LYS A 50 -6.18 -1.01 -7.44
N SER A 51 -5.59 -0.72 -6.27
CA SER A 51 -4.24 -0.18 -6.18
C SER A 51 -3.18 -1.18 -6.66
N ILE A 52 -3.26 -2.45 -6.25
CA ILE A 52 -2.34 -3.50 -6.69
C ILE A 52 -2.41 -3.70 -8.21
N LYS A 53 -3.62 -3.74 -8.78
CA LYS A 53 -3.81 -3.84 -10.24
C LYS A 53 -3.19 -2.66 -10.99
N ALA A 54 -3.38 -1.44 -10.49
CA ALA A 54 -2.80 -0.24 -11.10
C ALA A 54 -1.26 -0.24 -11.03
N GLN A 55 -0.67 -0.72 -9.93
CA GLN A 55 0.78 -0.90 -9.83
C GLN A 55 1.32 -1.96 -10.79
N LYS A 56 0.61 -3.09 -10.92
CA LYS A 56 0.99 -4.14 -11.87
C LYS A 56 0.92 -3.64 -13.32
N ALA A 57 -0.10 -2.87 -13.68
CA ALA A 57 -0.23 -2.27 -15.00
C ALA A 57 0.93 -1.30 -15.32
N LEU A 58 1.37 -0.50 -14.34
CA LEU A 58 2.57 0.34 -14.47
C LEU A 58 3.86 -0.48 -14.68
N GLN A 59 3.94 -1.67 -14.10
CA GLN A 59 5.08 -2.56 -14.30
C GLN A 59 5.08 -3.24 -15.65
N ASP A 60 3.91 -3.63 -16.14
CA ASP A 60 3.77 -4.21 -17.48
C ASP A 60 4.14 -3.18 -18.57
N LEU A 61 4.04 -1.88 -18.28
CA LEU A 61 4.52 -0.79 -19.14
C LEU A 61 6.04 -0.54 -19.08
N GLN A 62 6.77 -1.09 -18.11
CA GLN A 62 8.21 -0.83 -17.95
C GLN A 62 9.02 -1.05 -19.23
N PRO A 63 8.81 -2.14 -20.01
CA PRO A 63 9.55 -2.35 -21.25
C PRO A 63 9.31 -1.24 -22.30
N LYS A 64 8.08 -0.74 -22.41
CA LYS A 64 7.73 0.36 -23.32
C LYS A 64 8.34 1.68 -22.84
N MET A 65 8.29 1.94 -21.54
CA MET A 65 8.94 3.11 -20.93
C MET A 65 10.46 3.10 -21.18
N GLU A 66 11.10 1.93 -21.09
CA GLU A 66 12.52 1.77 -21.42
C GLU A 66 12.83 2.04 -22.90
N ALA A 67 11.98 1.57 -23.82
CA ALA A 67 12.14 1.84 -25.24
C ALA A 67 12.04 3.34 -25.57
N ILE A 68 11.06 4.04 -24.97
CA ILE A 68 10.92 5.51 -25.12
C ILE A 68 12.15 6.22 -24.57
N LYS A 69 12.63 5.84 -23.37
CA LYS A 69 13.84 6.41 -22.77
C LYS A 69 15.08 6.24 -23.65
N LYS A 70 15.26 5.04 -24.23
CA LYS A 70 16.37 4.78 -25.18
C LYS A 70 16.27 5.65 -26.42
N LYS A 71 15.07 5.80 -26.98
CA LYS A 71 14.83 6.53 -28.23
C LYS A 71 15.06 8.03 -28.10
N TYR A 72 14.63 8.63 -27.00
CA TYR A 72 14.67 10.08 -26.76
C TYR A 72 15.75 10.49 -25.75
N LYS A 73 16.83 9.71 -25.67
CA LYS A 73 17.95 9.99 -24.77
C LYS A 73 18.51 11.40 -25.03
N GLY A 74 18.66 12.20 -23.97
CA GLY A 74 19.12 13.59 -24.06
C GLY A 74 18.05 14.62 -24.45
N GLN A 75 16.81 14.20 -24.76
CA GLN A 75 15.70 15.08 -25.13
C GLN A 75 14.61 15.09 -24.05
N ALA A 76 14.89 15.75 -22.92
CA ALA A 76 14.04 15.74 -21.73
C ALA A 76 12.57 16.11 -22.00
N GLU A 77 12.34 17.18 -22.77
CA GLU A 77 10.98 17.64 -23.06
C GLU A 77 10.18 16.62 -23.89
N VAL A 78 10.81 16.05 -24.92
CA VAL A 78 10.18 15.04 -25.80
C VAL A 78 9.95 13.74 -25.02
N LEU A 79 10.90 13.35 -24.19
CA LEU A 79 10.80 12.19 -23.31
C LEU A 79 9.62 12.32 -22.35
N GLY A 80 9.48 13.46 -21.66
CA GLY A 80 8.35 13.71 -20.77
C GLY A 80 7.00 13.65 -21.49
N ARG A 81 6.92 14.24 -22.69
CA ARG A 81 5.70 14.22 -23.52
C ARG A 81 5.30 12.81 -23.96
N GLU A 82 6.24 12.04 -24.48
CA GLU A 82 6.00 10.66 -24.94
C GLU A 82 5.70 9.70 -23.78
N MET A 83 6.33 9.89 -22.62
CA MET A 83 5.99 9.15 -21.39
C MET A 83 4.56 9.43 -20.93
N MET A 84 4.14 10.70 -20.92
CA MET A 84 2.76 11.07 -20.59
C MET A 84 1.76 10.57 -21.62
N LYS A 85 2.12 10.57 -22.89
CA LYS A 85 1.32 9.99 -23.98
C LYS A 85 1.12 8.49 -23.76
N LEU A 86 2.20 7.74 -23.46
CA LEU A 86 2.13 6.32 -23.14
C LEU A 86 1.18 6.04 -21.96
N TYR A 87 1.27 6.82 -20.88
CA TYR A 87 0.36 6.68 -19.73
C TYR A 87 -1.10 6.95 -20.11
N LYS A 88 -1.37 7.99 -20.90
CA LYS A 88 -2.73 8.34 -21.36
C LYS A 88 -3.31 7.28 -22.30
N GLU A 89 -2.54 6.80 -23.27
CA GLU A 89 -2.96 5.77 -24.23
C GLU A 89 -3.31 4.46 -23.53
N ASN A 90 -2.57 4.11 -22.48
CA ASN A 90 -2.83 2.91 -21.68
C ASN A 90 -3.76 3.18 -20.48
N LYS A 91 -4.30 4.40 -20.34
CA LYS A 91 -5.22 4.83 -19.27
C LYS A 91 -4.71 4.55 -17.85
N ILE A 92 -3.41 4.72 -17.62
CA ILE A 92 -2.74 4.44 -16.35
C ILE A 92 -2.26 5.76 -15.73
N SER A 93 -2.47 5.92 -14.42
CA SER A 93 -1.98 7.08 -13.67
C SER A 93 -0.69 6.76 -12.91
N PRO A 94 0.38 7.56 -13.03
CA PRO A 94 1.62 7.37 -12.29
C PRO A 94 1.45 7.54 -10.77
N ALA A 95 0.44 8.30 -10.32
CA ALA A 95 0.12 8.47 -8.90
C ALA A 95 -0.41 7.17 -8.24
N SER A 96 -0.77 6.16 -9.04
CA SER A 96 -1.32 4.90 -8.51
C SER A 96 -0.32 4.12 -7.65
N SER A 97 0.98 4.36 -7.81
CA SER A 97 2.03 3.71 -7.02
C SER A 97 2.18 4.28 -5.61
N CYS A 98 1.84 5.55 -5.38
CA CYS A 98 1.91 6.17 -4.05
C CYS A 98 0.56 6.17 -3.31
N LEU A 99 -0.54 5.90 -4.04
CA LEU A 99 -1.89 5.82 -3.49
C LEU A 99 -2.02 4.89 -2.25
N PRO A 100 -1.45 3.67 -2.19
CA PRO A 100 -1.59 2.84 -1.00
C PRO A 100 -0.92 3.42 0.23
N LEU A 101 0.21 4.13 0.05
CA LEU A 101 0.88 4.80 1.17
C LEU A 101 -0.01 5.92 1.72
N LEU A 102 -0.59 6.74 0.84
CA LEU A 102 -1.49 7.83 1.25
C LEU A 102 -2.73 7.31 1.99
N ILE A 103 -3.30 6.20 1.54
CA ILE A 103 -4.43 5.55 2.20
C ILE A 103 -4.00 4.98 3.57
N GLN A 104 -2.78 4.44 3.68
CA GLN A 104 -2.29 3.81 4.91
C GLN A 104 -1.92 4.83 6.00
N MET A 105 -1.42 6.01 5.63
CA MET A 105 -0.91 7.01 6.57
C MET A 105 -1.92 7.39 7.68
N PRO A 106 -3.20 7.71 7.39
CA PRO A 106 -4.18 8.00 8.44
C PRO A 106 -4.36 6.87 9.45
N PHE A 107 -4.36 5.61 9.00
CA PHE A 107 -4.48 4.45 9.88
C PHE A 107 -3.21 4.24 10.72
N LEU A 108 -2.03 4.45 10.13
CA LEU A 108 -0.75 4.36 10.85
C LEU A 108 -0.69 5.39 11.99
N ILE A 109 -1.13 6.62 11.74
CA ILE A 109 -1.19 7.68 12.76
C ILE A 109 -2.21 7.32 13.85
N ALA A 110 -3.36 6.74 13.49
CA ALA A 110 -4.38 6.36 14.45
C ALA A 110 -3.86 5.26 15.38
N VAL A 111 -3.28 4.21 14.81
CA VAL A 111 -2.68 3.11 15.57
C VAL A 111 -1.49 3.61 16.41
N TYR A 112 -0.68 4.54 15.90
CA TYR A 112 0.39 5.18 16.69
C TYR A 112 -0.16 5.91 17.92
N HIS A 113 -1.23 6.69 17.77
CA HIS A 113 -1.86 7.37 18.90
C HIS A 113 -2.42 6.37 19.92
N VAL A 114 -2.97 5.26 19.44
CA VAL A 114 -3.47 4.18 20.31
C VAL A 114 -2.33 3.57 21.13
N PHE A 115 -1.18 3.27 20.54
CA PHE A 115 -0.05 2.72 21.32
C PHE A 115 0.64 3.76 22.20
N ARG A 116 0.64 5.03 21.82
CA ARG A 116 1.27 6.09 22.61
C ARG A 116 0.43 6.53 23.81
N ASN A 117 -0.90 6.54 23.65
CA ASN A 117 -1.81 7.08 24.65
C ASN A 117 -2.70 6.00 25.29
N GLY A 118 -3.05 4.94 24.56
CA GLY A 118 -4.04 3.92 24.96
C GLY A 118 -3.67 3.06 26.17
N PHE A 119 -2.44 3.15 26.68
CA PHE A 119 -2.03 2.51 27.92
C PHE A 119 -2.23 3.41 29.15
N LYS A 120 -2.71 4.64 28.97
CA LYS A 120 -2.96 5.58 30.07
C LYS A 120 -4.42 5.51 30.51
N PRO A 121 -4.70 5.57 31.83
CA PRO A 121 -6.06 5.60 32.36
C PRO A 121 -6.93 6.72 31.74
N GLU A 122 -6.34 7.90 31.50
CA GLU A 122 -7.00 9.07 30.89
C GLU A 122 -7.59 8.80 29.49
N THR A 123 -7.06 7.82 28.74
CA THR A 123 -7.60 7.49 27.42
C THR A 123 -8.85 6.63 27.46
N LEU A 124 -9.13 6.01 28.60
CA LEU A 124 -10.33 5.20 28.78
C LEU A 124 -11.60 6.05 28.83
N ASP A 125 -11.46 7.37 29.06
CA ASP A 125 -12.56 8.33 28.96
C ASP A 125 -13.08 8.49 27.52
N LEU A 126 -12.31 8.04 26.52
CA LEU A 126 -12.70 8.03 25.10
C LEU A 126 -13.48 6.77 24.70
N LEU A 127 -13.77 5.88 25.65
CA LEU A 127 -14.53 4.67 25.38
C LEU A 127 -16.00 5.01 25.11
N TYR A 128 -16.55 4.39 24.08
CA TYR A 128 -17.97 4.45 23.81
C TYR A 128 -18.74 3.76 24.93
N PRO A 129 -19.99 4.18 25.20
CA PRO A 129 -20.76 3.67 26.34
C PRO A 129 -20.96 2.14 26.37
N PHE A 130 -20.85 1.49 25.20
CA PHE A 130 -20.99 0.04 25.05
C PHE A 130 -19.67 -0.73 25.13
N VAL A 131 -18.53 -0.05 25.27
CA VAL A 131 -17.20 -0.68 25.40
C VAL A 131 -16.78 -0.64 26.87
N SER A 132 -16.74 -1.80 27.50
CA SER A 132 -16.32 -1.93 28.91
C SER A 132 -14.87 -1.48 29.10
N SER A 133 -14.62 -0.72 30.17
CA SER A 133 -13.25 -0.33 30.53
C SER A 133 -12.48 -1.53 31.11
N PRO A 134 -11.31 -1.90 30.56
CA PRO A 134 -10.44 -2.93 31.14
C PRO A 134 -9.68 -2.44 32.40
N GLY A 135 -9.80 -1.16 32.77
CA GLY A 135 -8.99 -0.53 33.81
C GLY A 135 -7.56 -0.23 33.36
N SER A 136 -6.83 -1.24 32.89
CA SER A 136 -5.54 -1.08 32.21
C SER A 136 -5.36 -2.13 31.11
N ILE A 137 -4.63 -1.76 30.05
CA ILE A 137 -4.29 -2.67 28.96
C ILE A 137 -2.90 -3.22 29.24
N ASN A 138 -2.76 -4.54 29.29
CA ASN A 138 -1.46 -5.19 29.40
C ASN A 138 -0.70 -5.06 28.06
N PRO A 139 0.47 -4.41 28.02
CA PRO A 139 1.23 -4.25 26.79
C PRO A 139 2.01 -5.51 26.37
N ILE A 140 2.05 -6.55 27.21
CA ILE A 140 2.72 -7.81 26.90
C ILE A 140 1.88 -8.60 25.89
N ALA A 141 2.39 -8.69 24.66
CA ALA A 141 1.81 -9.46 23.58
C ALA A 141 2.33 -10.90 23.56
N PHE A 142 1.42 -11.84 23.29
CA PHE A 142 1.66 -13.27 23.21
C PHE A 142 2.32 -13.87 24.47
N GLY A 143 2.23 -13.18 25.61
CA GLY A 143 2.93 -13.51 26.85
C GLY A 143 4.45 -13.38 26.82
N LEU A 144 5.04 -12.80 25.76
CA LEU A 144 6.49 -12.85 25.51
C LEU A 144 7.11 -11.50 25.19
N ILE A 145 6.39 -10.58 24.53
CA ILE A 145 6.96 -9.37 23.95
C ILE A 145 6.22 -8.15 24.46
N ASP A 146 6.93 -7.21 25.07
CA ASP A 146 6.35 -5.90 25.43
C ASP A 146 6.18 -5.03 24.18
N PHE A 147 4.95 -4.69 23.84
CA PHE A 147 4.60 -3.86 22.69
C PHE A 147 4.61 -2.35 22.97
N SER A 148 4.74 -1.94 24.23
CA SER A 148 4.93 -0.54 24.59
C SER A 148 6.37 -0.07 24.34
N GLU A 149 7.33 -0.99 24.40
CA GLU A 149 8.75 -0.74 24.19
C GLU A 149 9.19 -0.92 22.72
N LYS A 150 10.34 -0.34 22.36
CA LYS A 150 10.91 -0.47 21.02
C LYS A 150 11.39 -1.90 20.76
N ASN A 151 11.15 -2.43 19.55
CA ASN A 151 11.60 -3.76 19.17
C ASN A 151 12.29 -3.78 17.80
N ILE A 152 13.62 -3.88 17.81
CA ILE A 152 14.45 -3.86 16.60
C ILE A 152 14.19 -5.08 15.71
N ILE A 153 13.95 -6.25 16.29
CA ILE A 153 13.71 -7.49 15.53
C ILE A 153 12.44 -7.34 14.70
N ILE A 154 11.36 -6.84 15.30
CA ILE A 154 10.09 -6.58 14.60
C ILE A 154 10.28 -5.52 13.50
N ALA A 155 11.05 -4.46 13.75
CA ALA A 155 11.36 -3.44 12.74
C ALA A 155 12.11 -4.02 11.52
N ILE A 156 13.11 -4.88 11.76
CA ILE A 156 13.85 -5.57 10.69
C ILE A 156 12.91 -6.49 9.90
N LEU A 157 12.05 -7.25 10.59
CA LEU A 157 11.06 -8.12 9.95
C LEU A 157 10.06 -7.32 9.11
N ALA A 158 9.60 -6.16 9.60
CA ALA A 158 8.72 -5.25 8.86
C ALA A 158 9.39 -4.77 7.56
N GLY A 159 10.65 -4.32 7.64
CA GLY A 159 11.43 -3.92 6.47
C GLY A 159 11.67 -5.07 5.49
N ALA A 160 12.04 -6.26 5.98
CA ALA A 160 12.26 -7.43 5.16
C ALA A 160 10.98 -7.88 4.43
N ALA A 161 9.85 -7.89 5.13
CA ALA A 161 8.55 -8.15 4.52
C ALA A 161 8.22 -7.09 3.45
N GLN A 162 8.52 -5.81 3.71
CA GLN A 162 8.26 -4.73 2.76
C GLN A 162 9.14 -4.85 1.52
N PHE A 163 10.42 -5.19 1.70
CA PHE A 163 11.34 -5.50 0.61
C PHE A 163 10.83 -6.67 -0.24
N TRP A 164 10.39 -7.75 0.40
CA TRP A 164 9.82 -8.91 -0.29
C TRP A 164 8.60 -8.51 -1.12
N THR A 165 7.67 -7.77 -0.52
CA THR A 165 6.44 -7.28 -1.17
C THR A 165 6.77 -6.42 -2.41
N SER A 166 7.72 -5.48 -2.29
CA SER A 166 8.19 -4.65 -3.41
C SER A 166 8.85 -5.49 -4.51
N LYS A 167 9.66 -6.48 -4.13
CA LYS A 167 10.38 -7.34 -5.08
C LYS A 167 9.45 -8.18 -5.94
N MET A 168 8.33 -8.64 -5.39
CA MET A 168 7.34 -9.48 -6.09
C MET A 168 6.69 -8.78 -7.29
N LEU A 169 6.67 -7.45 -7.30
CA LEU A 169 6.09 -6.66 -8.38
C LEU A 169 7.12 -6.32 -9.49
N ILE A 170 8.42 -6.43 -9.21
CA ILE A 170 9.46 -6.02 -10.17
C ILE A 170 9.64 -7.10 -11.25
N THR A 171 9.27 -6.76 -12.49
CA THR A 171 9.44 -7.63 -13.67
C THR A 171 10.68 -7.20 -14.47
N LYS A 172 11.74 -8.04 -14.45
CA LYS A 172 13.09 -7.89 -15.07
C LYS A 172 13.84 -6.55 -14.85
N ARG A 173 15.13 -6.66 -14.56
CA ARG A 173 16.02 -5.53 -14.22
C ARG A 173 16.12 -4.55 -15.40
N GLN A 174 15.90 -3.26 -15.11
CA GLN A 174 16.24 -2.18 -16.05
C GLN A 174 17.76 -2.24 -16.34
N PRO A 175 18.21 -2.27 -17.60
CA PRO A 175 19.61 -2.03 -17.92
C PRO A 175 19.99 -0.61 -17.49
N ASN A 176 21.12 -0.48 -16.79
CA ASN A 176 21.65 0.80 -16.36
C ASN A 176 22.17 1.55 -17.60
N ILE A 177 21.35 2.43 -18.16
CA ILE A 177 21.72 3.25 -19.32
C ILE A 177 22.01 4.63 -18.77
N SER A 178 23.24 5.09 -18.97
CA SER A 178 23.77 6.33 -18.43
C SER A 178 23.60 7.49 -19.42
N GLY A 179 22.93 8.58 -19.02
CA GLY A 179 23.11 9.91 -19.63
C GLY A 179 21.88 10.80 -19.92
N ALA A 180 20.71 10.61 -19.32
CA ALA A 180 19.58 11.56 -19.46
C ALA A 180 19.02 11.96 -18.09
N LYS A 181 18.82 13.28 -17.86
CA LYS A 181 18.37 13.84 -16.57
C LYS A 181 16.99 13.31 -16.11
N ASP A 182 16.17 12.78 -17.01
CA ASP A 182 14.88 12.12 -16.71
C ASP A 182 14.98 10.58 -16.55
N GLU A 183 16.15 9.97 -16.77
CA GLU A 183 16.46 8.58 -16.35
C GLU A 183 16.34 8.44 -14.82
N GLY A 184 16.57 9.55 -14.11
CA GLY A 184 16.47 9.66 -12.66
C GLY A 184 15.08 9.26 -12.17
N MET A 185 14.02 9.97 -12.53
CA MET A 185 12.77 9.93 -11.76
C MET A 185 12.11 8.55 -11.67
N ALA A 186 11.87 7.86 -12.80
CA ALA A 186 11.18 6.56 -12.77
C ALA A 186 12.10 5.38 -12.35
N SER A 187 13.40 5.44 -12.66
CA SER A 187 14.35 4.41 -12.18
C SER A 187 14.62 4.58 -10.69
N MET A 188 14.73 5.83 -10.24
CA MET A 188 14.81 6.21 -8.83
C MET A 188 13.54 5.81 -8.10
N MET A 189 12.35 5.99 -8.67
CA MET A 189 11.10 5.55 -8.05
C MET A 189 11.05 4.02 -7.82
N ASN A 190 11.52 3.21 -8.79
CA ASN A 190 11.65 1.76 -8.62
C ASN A 190 12.69 1.38 -7.54
N LYS A 191 13.88 1.98 -7.59
CA LYS A 191 14.93 1.76 -6.57
C LYS A 191 14.49 2.24 -5.18
N GLN A 192 13.74 3.34 -5.13
CA GLN A 192 13.20 3.93 -3.92
C GLN A 192 12.19 2.98 -3.29
N MET A 193 11.25 2.46 -4.07
CA MET A 193 10.28 1.48 -3.58
C MET A 193 10.92 0.16 -3.15
N LEU A 194 11.95 -0.30 -3.88
CA LEU A 194 12.61 -1.57 -3.59
C LEU A 194 13.54 -1.51 -2.38
N TYR A 195 14.41 -0.50 -2.27
CA TYR A 195 15.47 -0.48 -1.26
C TYR A 195 15.27 0.63 -0.23
N PHE A 196 14.97 1.84 -0.69
CA PHE A 196 14.91 3.01 0.18
C PHE A 196 13.73 2.94 1.16
N MET A 197 12.54 2.59 0.68
CA MET A 197 11.34 2.49 1.52
C MET A 197 11.50 1.43 2.62
N PRO A 198 11.93 0.18 2.33
CA PRO A 198 12.24 -0.79 3.38
C PRO A 198 13.29 -0.29 4.38
N ALA A 199 14.36 0.37 3.92
CA ALA A 199 15.40 0.90 4.80
C ALA A 199 14.86 2.00 5.73
N ILE A 200 14.05 2.93 5.20
CA ILE A 200 13.37 3.95 6.01
C ILE A 200 12.40 3.31 6.99
N THR A 201 11.63 2.31 6.58
CA THR A 201 10.71 1.59 7.48
C THR A 201 11.46 0.97 8.66
N ILE A 202 12.64 0.39 8.43
CA ILE A 202 13.50 -0.11 9.52
C ILE A 202 13.96 1.03 10.41
N PHE A 203 14.52 2.10 9.82
CA PHE A 203 15.04 3.26 10.56
C PHE A 203 13.98 3.97 11.41
N ILE A 204 12.76 4.13 10.88
CA ILE A 204 11.63 4.67 11.63
C ILE A 204 11.17 3.64 12.67
N GLY A 205 11.05 2.37 12.28
CA GLY A 205 10.55 1.29 13.13
C GLY A 205 11.37 1.09 14.40
N ILE A 206 12.70 1.16 14.34
CA ILE A 206 13.55 1.04 15.54
C ILE A 206 13.30 2.15 16.58
N SER A 207 12.68 3.26 16.19
CA SER A 207 12.35 4.38 17.08
C SER A 207 10.92 4.32 17.63
N LEU A 208 10.07 3.44 17.10
CA LEU A 208 8.65 3.34 17.43
C LEU A 208 8.35 2.18 18.40
N PRO A 209 7.20 2.21 19.11
CA PRO A 209 6.74 1.09 19.93
C PRO A 209 6.59 -0.21 19.13
N GLY A 210 6.85 -1.34 19.79
CA GLY A 210 6.79 -2.69 19.24
C GLY A 210 5.41 -3.01 18.65
N GLY A 211 4.33 -2.59 19.30
CA GLY A 211 2.97 -2.80 18.80
C GLY A 211 2.71 -2.11 17.45
N LEU A 212 3.24 -0.90 17.25
CA LEU A 212 3.08 -0.18 15.98
C LEU A 212 3.94 -0.79 14.87
N THR A 213 5.18 -1.18 15.18
CA THR A 213 6.05 -1.84 14.20
C THR A 213 5.51 -3.22 13.82
N PHE A 214 4.93 -3.94 14.77
CA PHE A 214 4.25 -5.21 14.54
C PHE A 214 3.01 -5.04 13.66
N TYR A 215 2.20 -4.02 13.92
CA TYR A 215 1.08 -3.65 13.05
C TYR A 215 1.55 -3.39 11.61
N TRP A 216 2.65 -2.66 11.41
CA TRP A 216 3.23 -2.43 10.09
C TRP A 216 3.67 -3.75 9.45
N PHE A 217 4.43 -4.57 10.17
CA PHE A 217 4.86 -5.89 9.69
C PHE A 217 3.68 -6.75 9.22
N LEU A 218 2.64 -6.89 10.05
CA LEU A 218 1.46 -7.69 9.74
C LEU A 218 0.69 -7.12 8.55
N THR A 219 0.50 -5.80 8.50
CA THR A 219 -0.13 -5.11 7.37
C THR A 219 0.60 -5.40 6.06
N THR A 220 1.93 -5.40 6.09
CA THR A 220 2.78 -5.71 4.93
C THR A 220 2.65 -7.17 4.51
N LEU A 221 2.68 -8.10 5.47
CA LEU A 221 2.47 -9.54 5.17
C LEU A 221 1.11 -9.80 4.53
N LEU A 222 0.04 -9.25 5.10
CA LEU A 222 -1.31 -9.38 4.53
C LEU A 222 -1.38 -8.80 3.11
N THR A 223 -0.67 -7.69 2.87
CA THR A 223 -0.56 -7.10 1.53
C THR A 223 0.19 -8.04 0.57
N ALA A 224 1.30 -8.64 1.01
CA ALA A 224 2.04 -9.61 0.20
C ALA A 224 1.18 -10.82 -0.16
N PHE A 225 0.42 -11.37 0.81
CA PHE A 225 -0.51 -12.48 0.56
C PHE A 225 -1.62 -12.08 -0.43
N GLN A 226 -2.24 -10.91 -0.22
CA GLN A 226 -3.24 -10.38 -1.15
C GLN A 226 -2.67 -10.20 -2.55
N GLN A 227 -1.45 -9.69 -2.66
CA GLN A 227 -0.74 -9.49 -3.92
C GLN A 227 -0.44 -10.82 -4.62
N LEU A 228 0.06 -11.84 -3.91
CA LEU A 228 0.24 -13.19 -4.47
C LEU A 228 -1.05 -13.74 -5.06
N TYR A 229 -2.14 -13.63 -4.31
CA TYR A 229 -3.45 -14.12 -4.73
C TYR A 229 -3.94 -13.40 -5.99
N ILE A 230 -3.80 -12.07 -6.05
CA ILE A 230 -4.23 -11.27 -7.21
C ILE A 230 -3.37 -11.54 -8.44
N LEU A 231 -2.04 -11.59 -8.29
CA LEU A 231 -1.12 -11.79 -9.41
C LEU A 231 -1.28 -13.19 -10.02
N LYS A 232 -1.36 -14.23 -9.18
CA LYS A 232 -1.58 -15.61 -9.65
C LYS A 232 -2.88 -15.76 -10.44
N LYS A 233 -3.95 -15.06 -10.02
CA LYS A 233 -5.23 -15.06 -10.75
C LYS A 233 -5.14 -14.37 -12.12
N HIS A 234 -4.23 -13.41 -12.29
CA HIS A 234 -4.03 -12.69 -13.55
C HIS A 234 -3.10 -13.41 -14.54
N GLU A 235 -2.15 -14.24 -14.07
CA GLU A 235 -1.26 -15.03 -14.94
C GLU A 235 -1.98 -16.08 -15.80
N GLY A 236 -3.20 -16.50 -15.45
CA GLY A 236 -4.03 -17.40 -16.27
C GLY A 236 -4.74 -16.74 -17.46
N SER A 237 -4.65 -15.42 -17.61
CA SER A 237 -5.26 -14.64 -18.69
C SER A 237 -4.15 -13.97 -19.49
N ASN A 238 -3.57 -14.68 -20.47
CA ASN A 238 -2.47 -14.20 -21.34
C ASN A 238 -2.88 -12.99 -22.20
N GLY A 239 -2.89 -11.82 -21.59
CA GLY A 239 -2.99 -10.52 -22.23
C GLY A 239 -2.56 -9.44 -21.23
N PRO A 240 -2.04 -8.29 -21.70
CA PRO A 240 -1.82 -7.15 -20.81
C PRO A 240 -3.09 -6.90 -19.99
N ILE A 241 -2.97 -6.47 -18.73
CA ILE A 241 -4.13 -6.10 -17.91
C ILE A 241 -4.84 -4.94 -18.62
N VAL A 242 -5.77 -5.26 -19.51
CA VAL A 242 -6.75 -4.32 -20.04
C VAL A 242 -7.64 -4.04 -18.85
N VAL A 243 -7.40 -2.92 -18.19
CA VAL A 243 -8.38 -2.34 -17.27
C VAL A 243 -9.69 -2.32 -18.06
N PRO A 244 -10.76 -3.01 -17.58
CA PRO A 244 -12.01 -3.05 -18.30
C PRO A 244 -12.38 -1.61 -18.61
N ALA A 245 -12.43 -1.28 -19.90
CA ALA A 245 -13.10 -0.07 -20.32
C ALA A 245 -14.50 -0.20 -19.70
N ASP A 246 -14.89 0.81 -18.91
CA ASP A 246 -16.28 0.98 -18.54
C ASP A 246 -17.03 1.33 -19.84
N VAL A 247 -17.22 0.32 -20.70
CA VAL A 247 -18.07 0.34 -21.87
C VAL A 247 -19.48 0.13 -21.33
N LYS A 248 -19.97 1.10 -20.57
CA LYS A 248 -21.40 1.25 -20.35
C LYS A 248 -22.01 2.36 -21.21
N ASN A 249 -21.19 3.23 -21.80
CA ASN A 249 -21.70 4.44 -22.46
C ASN A 249 -21.18 4.71 -23.89
N ALA A 250 -20.40 3.81 -24.50
CA ALA A 250 -20.00 4.01 -25.90
C ALA A 250 -21.08 3.47 -26.83
N SER A 251 -21.59 4.31 -27.73
CA SER A 251 -22.68 3.95 -28.62
C SER A 251 -22.19 3.01 -29.75
N ALA A 252 -23.08 2.20 -30.30
CA ALA A 252 -22.76 1.26 -31.38
C ALA A 252 -22.19 1.94 -32.65
N GLU A 253 -22.36 3.26 -32.79
CA GLU A 253 -21.79 4.04 -33.89
C GLU A 253 -20.30 4.36 -33.70
N GLU A 254 -19.84 4.58 -32.47
CA GLU A 254 -18.43 4.85 -32.17
C GLU A 254 -17.55 3.62 -32.46
N ILE A 255 -18.10 2.41 -32.27
CA ILE A 255 -17.43 1.15 -32.60
C ILE A 255 -17.28 0.98 -34.12
N LYS A 256 -18.27 1.40 -34.92
CA LYS A 256 -18.19 1.33 -36.39
C LYS A 256 -17.17 2.32 -36.96
N LEU A 257 -17.07 3.51 -36.38
CA LEU A 257 -16.09 4.53 -36.76
C LEU A 257 -14.64 4.11 -36.48
N LEU A 258 -14.41 3.38 -35.38
CA LEU A 258 -13.08 2.87 -35.02
C LEU A 258 -12.62 1.74 -35.94
N ASN A 259 -13.52 0.85 -36.36
CA ASN A 259 -13.17 -0.25 -37.26
C ASN A 259 -12.87 0.23 -38.68
N LYS A 260 -13.64 1.18 -39.20
CA LYS A 260 -13.43 1.76 -40.53
C LYS A 260 -12.06 2.46 -40.66
N LYS A 261 -11.61 3.12 -39.60
CA LYS A 261 -10.34 3.84 -39.57
C LYS A 261 -9.10 2.93 -39.59
N ASN A 262 -9.25 1.66 -39.21
CA ASN A 262 -8.17 0.67 -39.23
C ASN A 262 -8.08 -0.07 -40.57
N GLU A 263 -9.17 -0.15 -41.33
CA GLU A 263 -9.18 -0.74 -42.69
C GLU A 263 -8.58 0.22 -43.72
N ASP A 264 -8.75 1.53 -43.56
CA ASP A 264 -8.17 2.55 -44.45
C ASP A 264 -6.64 2.74 -44.25
N GLN A 265 -6.01 1.99 -43.33
CA GLN A 265 -4.57 2.07 -43.01
C GLN A 265 -3.78 0.79 -43.35
N GLN A 266 -4.40 -0.17 -44.06
CA GLN A 266 -3.73 -1.35 -44.64
C GLN A 266 -3.79 -1.30 -46.16
#